data_AF-A0A6J5DQ04-F1
#
_entry.id   AF-A0A6J5DQ04-F1
#
_cell.length_a   1.000
_cell.length_b   1.000
_cell.length_c   1.000
_cell.angle_alpha   90.00
_cell.angle_beta   90.00
_cell.angle_gamma   90.00
#
_symmetry.space_group_name_H-M   'P 1'
#
loop_
_entity.id
_entity.type
_entity.pdbx_description
1 polymer ?
#
loop_
_entity_poly.entity_id
_entity_poly.type
_entity_poly.pdbx_seq_one_letter_code
_entity_poly.pdbx_strand_id
1 'polypeptide(L)'
;MIFFVIRCVITFALLNCVQYSTDFTHADVNDPHPCLWMIVKAQARPGNACLYHDVALHGDPLVRRFWIGEPGEVQVESRDAVVEFSAGSHSGWTWRTYLLLLGAVLPWILSSVDAFIRIRRLNAQAEAAR
;
A
#
# COMPACT_ATOMS: atom_id res chain seq x y z
N MET A 1 -13.60 -19.20 18.88
CA MET A 1 -14.12 -17.93 18.29
C MET A 1 -13.22 -16.74 18.58
N ILE A 2 -12.83 -16.46 19.83
CA ILE A 2 -12.01 -15.27 20.19
C ILE A 2 -10.69 -15.18 19.38
N PHE A 3 -9.94 -16.28 19.26
CA PHE A 3 -8.70 -16.30 18.45
C PHE A 3 -8.90 -16.00 16.96
N PHE A 4 -10.07 -16.31 16.40
CA PHE A 4 -10.40 -16.00 15.01
C PHE A 4 -10.66 -14.51 14.83
N VAL A 5 -11.42 -13.92 15.75
CA VAL A 5 -11.73 -12.48 15.76
C VAL A 5 -10.44 -11.65 15.88
N ILE A 6 -9.53 -12.03 16.79
CA ILE A 6 -8.23 -11.35 16.96
C ILE A 6 -7.40 -11.39 15.67
N ARG A 7 -7.35 -12.53 14.99
CA ARG A 7 -6.65 -12.67 13.70
C ARG A 7 -7.26 -11.78 12.63
N CYS A 8 -8.59 -11.75 12.51
CA CYS A 8 -9.27 -10.86 11.58
C CYS A 8 -8.93 -9.38 11.87
N VAL A 9 -8.98 -8.95 13.13
CA VAL A 9 -8.67 -7.56 13.51
C VAL A 9 -7.22 -7.20 13.16
N ILE A 10 -6.25 -8.09 13.44
CA ILE A 10 -4.84 -7.87 13.08
C ILE A 10 -4.67 -7.79 11.55
N THR A 11 -5.28 -8.71 10.80
CA THR A 11 -5.24 -8.70 9.33
C THR A 11 -5.85 -7.42 8.76
N PHE A 12 -7.02 -6.99 9.25
CA PHE A 12 -7.66 -5.75 8.81
C PHE A 12 -6.81 -4.53 9.14
N ALA A 13 -6.24 -4.45 10.35
CA ALA A 13 -5.36 -3.34 10.74
C ALA A 13 -4.12 -3.27 9.84
N LEU A 14 -3.47 -4.41 9.58
CA LEU A 14 -2.27 -4.47 8.74
C LEU A 14 -2.58 -4.14 7.28
N LEU A 15 -3.69 -4.63 6.72
CA LEU A 15 -4.13 -4.29 5.37
C LEU A 15 -4.50 -2.81 5.25
N ASN A 16 -5.07 -2.22 6.29
CA ASN A 16 -5.34 -0.78 6.31
C ASN A 16 -4.03 0.01 6.36
N CYS A 17 -3.07 -0.41 7.18
CA CYS A 17 -1.73 0.18 7.23
C CYS A 17 -0.97 0.10 5.89
N VAL A 18 -1.23 -0.91 5.04
CA VAL A 18 -0.63 -0.97 3.69
C VAL A 18 -0.99 0.26 2.86
N GLN A 19 -2.20 0.79 3.00
CA GLN A 19 -2.64 2.00 2.30
C GLN A 19 -1.90 3.26 2.76
N TYR A 20 -1.36 3.25 3.98
CA TYR A 20 -0.64 4.37 4.58
C TYR A 20 0.89 4.20 4.55
N SER A 21 1.39 3.02 4.18
CA SER A 21 2.83 2.70 4.11
C SER A 21 3.50 3.23 2.84
N THR A 22 2.87 4.18 2.17
CA THR A 22 3.23 4.61 0.84
C THR A 22 4.24 5.75 0.89
N ASP A 23 5.53 5.40 0.97
CA ASP A 23 6.53 6.19 0.26
C ASP A 23 6.29 5.91 -1.23
N PHE A 24 5.62 6.83 -1.92
CA PHE A 24 5.45 6.72 -3.36
C PHE A 24 6.76 7.14 -4.00
N THR A 25 7.62 6.17 -4.30
CA THR A 25 8.80 6.42 -5.13
C THR A 25 8.41 6.90 -6.53
N HIS A 26 7.24 6.48 -7.02
CA HIS A 26 6.70 6.82 -8.33
C HIS A 26 5.16 6.83 -8.27
N ALA A 27 4.54 8.00 -8.39
CA ALA A 27 3.09 8.14 -8.49
C ALA A 27 2.72 9.29 -9.45
N ASP A 28 1.53 9.17 -10.04
CA ASP A 28 0.94 10.26 -10.80
C ASP A 28 0.16 11.18 -9.83
N VAL A 29 0.35 12.48 -9.96
CA VAL A 29 -0.25 13.47 -9.05
C VAL A 29 -1.00 14.49 -9.84
N ASN A 30 -2.29 14.61 -9.54
CA ASN A 30 -3.13 15.67 -10.08
C ASN A 30 -3.14 16.83 -9.09
N ASP A 31 -2.48 17.92 -9.48
CA ASP A 31 -2.45 19.19 -8.76
C ASP A 31 -3.49 20.14 -9.36
N PRO A 32 -4.40 20.72 -8.56
CA PRO A 32 -5.34 21.73 -9.06
C PRO A 32 -4.68 23.06 -9.46
N HIS A 33 -3.37 23.23 -9.22
CA HIS A 33 -2.59 24.42 -9.55
C HIS A 33 -1.87 24.30 -10.90
N PRO A 34 -1.48 25.43 -11.52
CA PRO A 34 -0.72 25.42 -12.76
C PRO A 34 0.60 24.67 -12.63
N CYS A 35 1.01 24.04 -13.75
CA CYS A 35 2.21 23.20 -13.78
C CYS A 35 3.47 23.95 -13.31
N LEU A 36 4.17 23.33 -12.37
CA LEU A 36 5.49 23.74 -11.92
C LEU A 36 6.51 23.41 -13.02
N TRP A 37 7.08 24.44 -13.61
CA TRP A 37 8.10 24.35 -14.66
C TRP A 37 9.37 23.59 -14.25
N MET A 38 9.58 23.39 -12.95
CA MET A 38 10.72 22.65 -12.39
C MET A 38 10.55 21.13 -12.51
N ILE A 39 9.35 20.61 -12.81
CA ILE A 39 9.08 19.17 -12.91
C ILE A 39 9.01 18.78 -14.39
N VAL A 40 9.98 18.00 -14.86
CA VAL A 40 10.17 17.64 -16.28
C VAL A 40 9.00 16.83 -16.85
N LYS A 41 8.31 16.04 -16.01
CA LYS A 41 7.19 15.16 -16.40
C LYS A 41 5.82 15.73 -16.05
N ALA A 42 5.63 17.03 -16.27
CA ALA A 42 4.36 17.72 -16.02
C ALA A 42 3.48 17.78 -17.30
N GLN A 43 2.19 17.45 -17.18
CA GLN A 43 1.20 17.56 -18.24
C GLN A 43 0.05 18.49 -17.80
N ALA A 44 -0.17 19.56 -18.55
CA ALA A 44 -1.30 20.46 -18.28
C ALA A 44 -2.65 19.75 -18.58
N ARG A 45 -3.59 19.87 -17.64
CA ARG A 45 -4.98 19.41 -17.77
C ARG A 45 -5.93 20.62 -17.91
N PRO A 46 -7.13 20.43 -18.49
CA PRO A 46 -8.14 21.47 -18.55
C PRO A 46 -8.53 21.95 -17.13
N GLY A 47 -8.79 23.25 -16.99
CA GLY A 47 -9.16 23.86 -15.70
C GLY A 47 -7.99 24.33 -14.83
N ASN A 48 -6.85 24.67 -15.44
CA ASN A 48 -5.60 25.09 -14.75
C ASN A 48 -4.98 24.03 -13.82
N ALA A 49 -5.37 22.76 -13.98
CA ALA A 49 -4.78 21.65 -13.25
C ALA A 49 -3.52 21.12 -13.97
N CYS A 50 -2.63 20.48 -13.22
CA CYS A 50 -1.45 19.81 -13.72
C CYS A 50 -1.39 18.35 -13.27
N LEU A 51 -1.00 17.47 -14.17
CA LEU A 51 -0.71 16.07 -13.87
C LEU A 51 0.80 15.87 -13.91
N TYR A 52 1.40 15.58 -12.77
CA TYR A 52 2.81 15.19 -12.70
C TYR A 52 2.90 13.68 -12.80
N HIS A 53 3.62 13.18 -13.81
CA HIS A 53 3.81 11.76 -14.00
C HIS A 53 5.08 11.27 -13.30
N ASP A 54 4.99 10.09 -12.69
CA ASP A 54 6.16 9.35 -12.23
C ASP A 54 7.05 10.16 -11.26
N VAL A 55 6.43 10.95 -10.38
CA VAL A 55 7.11 11.79 -9.40
C VAL A 55 7.22 11.08 -8.05
N ALA A 56 8.31 11.37 -7.32
CA ALA A 56 8.41 10.94 -5.94
C ALA A 56 7.56 11.87 -5.07
N LEU A 57 6.77 11.28 -4.19
CA LEU A 57 5.96 12.02 -3.23
C LEU A 57 6.42 11.72 -1.83
N HIS A 58 6.70 12.78 -1.10
CA HIS A 58 6.88 12.71 0.34
C HIS A 58 5.80 13.55 1.00
N GLY A 59 5.06 13.02 1.97
CA GLY A 59 3.96 13.78 2.55
C GLY A 59 3.01 12.98 3.40
N ASP A 60 1.99 13.68 3.93
CA ASP A 60 0.94 13.07 4.74
C ASP A 60 -0.38 13.04 3.93
N PRO A 61 -0.87 11.85 3.54
CA PRO A 61 -2.10 11.71 2.79
C PRO A 61 -3.34 12.16 3.57
N LEU A 62 -3.32 12.12 4.91
CA LEU A 62 -4.43 12.61 5.75
C LEU A 62 -4.52 14.12 5.73
N VAL A 63 -3.39 14.80 5.57
CA VAL A 63 -3.30 16.28 5.56
C VAL A 63 -3.28 16.84 4.12
N ARG A 64 -3.27 15.96 3.10
CA ARG A 64 -3.18 16.32 1.67
C ARG A 64 -2.04 17.30 1.36
N ARG A 65 -0.93 17.14 2.06
CA ARG A 65 0.31 17.89 1.82
C ARG A 65 1.32 16.93 1.24
N PHE A 66 1.69 17.19 0.01
CA PHE A 66 2.66 16.39 -0.72
C PHE A 66 3.78 17.29 -1.21
N TRP A 67 5.01 16.85 -0.95
CA TRP A 67 6.22 17.39 -1.54
C TRP A 67 6.44 16.65 -2.85
N ILE A 68 6.29 17.38 -3.96
CA ILE A 68 6.40 16.85 -5.32
C ILE A 68 7.78 17.23 -5.85
N GLY A 69 8.58 16.23 -6.24
CA GLY A 69 9.89 16.45 -6.86
C GLY A 69 10.64 15.14 -7.10
N GLU A 70 11.74 15.19 -7.85
CA GLU A 70 12.60 14.02 -8.03
C GLU A 70 13.47 13.77 -6.78
N PRO A 71 13.83 12.51 -6.46
CA PRO A 71 14.74 12.21 -5.35
C PRO A 71 16.09 12.90 -5.54
N GLY A 72 16.45 13.80 -4.62
CA GLY A 72 17.70 14.56 -4.68
C GLY A 72 17.60 15.93 -5.35
N GLU A 73 16.43 16.29 -5.87
CA GLU A 73 16.15 17.63 -6.43
C GLU A 73 15.28 18.48 -5.50
N VAL A 74 15.02 19.73 -5.92
CA VAL A 74 14.15 20.65 -5.19
C VAL A 74 12.71 20.13 -5.20
N GLN A 75 12.17 19.86 -4.02
CA GLN A 75 10.79 19.45 -3.85
C GLN A 75 9.90 20.64 -3.56
N VAL A 76 8.71 20.67 -4.15
CA VAL A 76 7.73 21.75 -3.95
C VAL A 76 6.54 21.20 -3.15
N GLU A 77 6.18 21.90 -2.07
CA GLU A 77 4.96 21.59 -1.31
C GLU A 77 3.74 21.98 -2.15
N SER A 78 2.94 21.00 -2.54
CA SER A 78 1.60 21.21 -3.05
C SER A 78 0.57 20.93 -1.96
N ARG A 79 -0.38 21.85 -1.83
CA ARG A 79 -1.52 21.76 -0.92
C ARG A 79 -2.74 21.42 -1.77
N ASP A 80 -3.48 20.40 -1.37
CA ASP A 80 -4.66 19.88 -2.08
C ASP A 80 -4.37 19.05 -3.35
N ALA A 81 -3.11 18.66 -3.56
CA ALA A 81 -2.78 17.67 -4.58
C ALA A 81 -3.46 16.32 -4.27
N VAL A 82 -4.00 15.69 -5.32
CA VAL A 82 -4.62 14.37 -5.24
C VAL A 82 -3.72 13.38 -5.95
N VAL A 83 -3.32 12.34 -5.24
CA VAL A 83 -2.56 11.23 -5.82
C VAL A 83 -3.50 10.41 -6.70
N GLU A 84 -3.28 10.46 -8.01
CA GLU A 84 -3.99 9.59 -8.97
C GLU A 84 -3.19 8.30 -9.10
N PHE A 85 -3.70 7.23 -8.49
CA PHE A 85 -3.15 5.90 -8.71
C PHE A 85 -3.45 5.44 -10.13
N SER A 86 -2.50 5.62 -11.04
CA SER A 86 -2.56 5.00 -12.37
C SER A 86 -2.70 3.48 -12.23
N ALA A 87 -3.66 2.91 -12.95
CA ALA A 87 -3.87 1.46 -13.04
C ALA A 87 -2.70 0.75 -13.76
N GLY A 88 -1.83 1.50 -14.44
CA GLY A 88 -0.65 1.01 -15.12
C GLY A 88 0.57 1.06 -14.20
N SER A 89 0.93 -0.11 -13.66
CA SER A 89 2.27 -0.55 -13.25
C SER A 89 3.22 0.46 -12.59
N HIS A 90 3.67 0.13 -11.37
CA HIS A 90 4.72 0.79 -10.55
C HIS A 90 4.25 1.61 -9.35
N SER A 91 3.05 1.35 -8.80
CA SER A 91 2.75 1.79 -7.43
C SER A 91 3.77 1.17 -6.46
N GLY A 92 4.59 1.99 -5.81
CA GLY A 92 5.72 1.56 -4.97
C GLY A 92 5.38 0.48 -3.93
N TRP A 93 5.71 -0.78 -4.22
CA TRP A 93 5.76 -1.83 -3.22
C TRP A 93 7.04 -1.63 -2.40
N THR A 94 6.94 -0.89 -1.30
CA THR A 94 8.07 -0.72 -0.38
C THR A 94 8.29 -2.01 0.43
N TRP A 95 9.50 -2.20 0.98
CA TRP A 95 9.79 -3.32 1.88
C TRP A 95 8.84 -3.36 3.10
N ARG A 96 8.31 -2.20 3.51
CA ARG A 96 7.28 -2.07 4.54
C ARG A 96 5.95 -2.67 4.10
N THR A 97 5.51 -2.42 2.86
CA THR A 97 4.33 -3.05 2.26
C THR A 97 4.46 -4.58 2.25
N TYR A 98 5.64 -5.11 1.89
CA TYR A 98 5.91 -6.55 1.96
C TYR A 98 5.83 -7.11 3.39
N LEU A 99 6.40 -6.43 4.38
CA LEU A 99 6.31 -6.87 5.78
C LEU A 99 4.88 -6.84 6.32
N LEU A 100 4.10 -5.82 5.98
CA LEU A 100 2.70 -5.71 6.40
C LEU A 100 1.85 -6.82 5.78
N LEU A 101 2.07 -7.15 4.50
CA LEU A 101 1.40 -8.27 3.84
C LEU A 101 1.81 -9.63 4.42
N LEU A 102 3.10 -9.83 4.69
CA LEU A 102 3.57 -11.03 5.37
C LEU A 102 2.92 -11.17 6.76
N GLY A 103 2.88 -10.09 7.54
CA GLY A 103 2.20 -10.06 8.83
C GLY A 103 0.70 -10.31 8.75
N ALA A 104 0.04 -9.85 7.68
CA ALA A 104 -1.39 -10.07 7.46
C ALA A 104 -1.72 -11.53 7.14
N VAL A 105 -0.83 -12.23 6.40
CA VAL A 105 -1.03 -13.60 5.90
C VAL A 105 -0.51 -14.67 6.87
N LEU A 106 0.57 -14.39 7.61
CA LEU A 106 1.22 -15.34 8.51
C LEU A 106 0.26 -16.01 9.53
N PRO A 107 -0.68 -15.30 10.18
CA PRO A 107 -1.61 -15.91 11.13
C PRO A 107 -2.54 -16.94 10.49
N TRP A 108 -2.86 -16.77 9.21
CA TRP A 108 -3.71 -17.68 8.43
C TRP A 108 -2.94 -18.92 8.00
N ILE A 109 -1.70 -18.76 7.52
CA ILE A 109 -0.82 -19.88 7.16
C ILE A 109 -0.63 -20.80 8.37
N LEU A 110 -0.28 -20.23 9.53
CA LEU A 110 -0.08 -21.01 10.76
C LEU A 110 -1.36 -21.74 11.18
N SER A 111 -2.53 -21.12 11.02
CA SER A 111 -3.82 -21.76 11.32
C SER A 111 -4.13 -22.92 10.37
N SER A 112 -3.82 -22.80 9.09
CA SER A 112 -4.04 -23.84 8.09
C SER A 112 -3.12 -25.04 8.28
N VAL A 113 -1.85 -24.80 8.62
CA VAL A 113 -0.88 -25.87 8.93
C VAL A 113 -1.34 -26.67 10.15
N ASP A 114 -1.76 -25.99 11.21
CA ASP A 114 -2.24 -26.64 12.43
C ASP A 114 -3.53 -27.45 12.19
N ALA A 115 -4.46 -26.91 11.38
CA ALA A 115 -5.65 -27.66 10.95
C ALA A 115 -5.27 -28.93 10.16
N PHE A 116 -4.31 -28.82 9.23
CA PHE A 116 -3.86 -29.96 8.43
C PHE A 116 -3.21 -31.06 9.27
N ILE A 117 -2.37 -30.68 10.25
CA ILE A 117 -1.76 -31.63 11.19
C ILE A 117 -2.83 -32.36 12.01
N ARG A 118 -3.84 -31.63 12.50
CA ARG A 118 -4.95 -32.24 13.25
C ARG A 118 -5.76 -33.21 12.41
N ILE A 119 -6.09 -32.85 11.16
CA ILE A 119 -6.81 -33.74 10.23
C ILE A 119 -6.01 -35.02 9.98
N ARG A 120 -4.69 -34.92 9.72
CA ARG A 120 -3.84 -36.10 9.55
C ARG A 120 -3.81 -37.00 10.78
N ARG A 121 -3.72 -36.42 11.98
CA ARG A 121 -3.74 -37.21 13.24
C ARG A 121 -5.07 -37.93 13.43
N LEU A 122 -6.19 -37.25 13.17
CA LEU A 122 -7.53 -37.84 13.27
C LEU A 122 -7.71 -38.98 12.25
N ASN A 123 -7.24 -38.81 11.02
CA ASN A 123 -7.30 -39.86 10.00
C ASN A 123 -6.44 -41.08 10.38
N ALA A 124 -5.21 -40.85 10.88
CA ALA A 124 -4.33 -41.93 11.32
C ALA A 124 -4.92 -42.72 12.52
N GLN A 125 -5.61 -42.04 13.43
CA GLN A 125 -6.31 -42.70 14.54
C GLN A 125 -7.53 -43.49 14.07
N ALA A 126 -8.28 -42.96 13.09
CA ALA A 126 -9.42 -43.65 12.50
C ALA A 126 -9.02 -44.90 11.70
N GLU A 127 -7.86 -44.88 11.04
CA GLU A 127 -7.28 -46.05 10.37
C GLU A 127 -6.78 -47.10 11.37
N ALA A 128 -6.18 -46.69 12.49
CA ALA A 128 -5.72 -47.62 13.53
C ALA A 128 -6.86 -48.27 14.35
N ALA A 129 -8.07 -47.70 14.29
CA ALA A 129 -9.25 -48.21 14.99
C ALA A 129 -10.14 -49.13 14.12
N ARG A 130 -9.79 -49.33 12.84
CA ARG A 130 -10.42 -50.28 11.92
C ARG A 130 -9.62 -51.57 11.85
#